data_AF-A0A961V927-F1
#
_entry.id   AF-A0A961V927-F1
#
_cell.length_a   1.000
_cell.length_b   1.000
_cell.length_c   1.000
_cell.angle_alpha   90.00
_cell.angle_beta   90.00
_cell.angle_gamma   90.00
#
_symmetry.space_group_name_H-M   'P 1'
#
loop_
_entity.id
_entity.type
_entity.pdbx_description
1 polymer ?
#
loop_
_entity_poly.entity_id
_entity_poly.type
_entity_poly.pdbx_seq_one_letter_code
_entity_poly.pdbx_strand_id
1 'polypeptide(L)'
;MVEFDKARDNGAAGIEADEPPYNSSGLVTAPLHEQIKERILRQILLGEWSEGDVLPPETELARTMGVSYGTIRRAMTDLTRLGAIQRRRRTGTVVTGRSPHHTLNQFYRYYRLHSADGRLVNTEARTISASHRPATAEEAERLGIPTGAEVATIERLRFYEGRPVMIDRIAIPLSRAPDFPDVPEDAPHLIYKWLLEHHELRLVAVRERVTARLASREDKLLLECDPDEPLALLDIDEV
;
A
#
# COMPACT_ATOMS: atom_id res chain seq x y z
N MET A 1 19.66 -47.88 8.37
CA MET A 1 20.69 -48.77 8.96
C MET A 1 22.03 -48.28 8.47
N VAL A 2 23.03 -48.27 9.36
CA VAL A 2 24.37 -47.66 9.29
C VAL A 2 24.45 -46.29 9.98
N GLU A 3 24.63 -46.35 11.31
CA GLU A 3 25.48 -45.45 12.10
C GLU A 3 26.93 -45.95 12.07
N PHE A 4 27.90 -45.05 12.25
CA PHE A 4 29.19 -45.13 12.99
C PHE A 4 29.89 -43.76 12.79
N ASP A 5 30.70 -43.15 13.67
CA ASP A 5 30.97 -43.16 15.11
C ASP A 5 31.81 -41.88 15.37
N LYS A 6 31.83 -41.39 16.62
CA LYS A 6 32.47 -40.17 17.11
C LYS A 6 34.00 -40.25 17.13
N ALA A 7 34.66 -39.10 16.94
CA ALA A 7 35.46 -38.40 17.98
C ALA A 7 36.56 -37.50 17.38
N ARG A 8 36.56 -36.20 17.70
CA ARG A 8 37.43 -35.60 18.74
C ARG A 8 37.35 -34.08 18.72
N ASP A 9 37.18 -33.59 19.94
CA ASP A 9 37.25 -32.21 20.40
C ASP A 9 38.67 -31.64 20.22
N ASN A 10 38.75 -30.39 19.76
CA ASN A 10 39.90 -29.52 19.98
C ASN A 10 39.46 -28.06 19.79
N GLY A 11 39.21 -27.39 20.91
CA GLY A 11 38.92 -25.97 20.96
C GLY A 11 40.13 -25.10 20.62
N ALA A 12 39.88 -24.03 19.88
CA ALA A 12 40.62 -22.78 19.96
C ALA A 12 39.68 -21.64 19.53
N ALA A 13 39.56 -20.63 20.39
CA ALA A 13 38.63 -19.52 20.30
C ALA A 13 38.92 -18.56 19.13
N GLY A 14 37.85 -17.97 18.57
CA GLY A 14 37.95 -16.83 17.66
C GLY A 14 36.61 -16.37 17.06
N ILE A 15 36.01 -15.34 17.67
CA ILE A 15 35.29 -14.20 17.07
C ILE A 15 34.00 -14.47 16.24
N GLU A 16 32.91 -13.89 16.75
CA GLU A 16 31.70 -13.36 16.09
C GLU A 16 31.38 -13.75 14.63
N ALA A 17 30.22 -14.40 14.45
CA ALA A 17 29.11 -13.88 13.64
C ALA A 17 27.87 -14.73 13.92
N ASP A 18 26.91 -14.14 14.64
CA ASP A 18 25.55 -14.66 14.82
C ASP A 18 24.89 -14.68 13.44
N GLU A 19 24.77 -15.87 12.82
CA GLU A 19 24.00 -16.04 11.57
C GLU A 19 22.53 -15.65 11.85
N PRO A 20 21.98 -14.60 11.22
CA PRO A 20 20.56 -14.35 11.36
C PRO A 20 19.80 -15.45 10.60
N PRO A 21 18.72 -16.01 11.18
CA PRO A 21 17.94 -17.03 10.49
C PRO A 21 17.21 -16.38 9.31
N TYR A 22 17.66 -16.67 8.09
CA TYR A 22 16.90 -16.42 6.88
C TYR A 22 15.60 -17.23 6.95
N ASN A 23 14.47 -16.55 7.14
CA ASN A 23 13.16 -17.14 6.94
C ASN A 23 12.68 -16.80 5.51
N SER A 24 12.60 -17.82 4.67
CA SER A 24 12.35 -17.78 3.22
C SER A 24 10.87 -17.59 2.87
N SER A 25 10.29 -16.48 3.32
CA SER A 25 8.97 -16.01 2.90
C SER A 25 8.89 -14.50 3.17
N GLY A 26 9.37 -13.71 2.21
CA GLY A 26 9.63 -12.26 2.33
C GLY A 26 8.42 -11.34 2.42
N LEU A 27 7.41 -11.67 3.23
CA LEU A 27 6.38 -10.73 3.66
C LEU A 27 6.74 -10.25 5.07
N VAL A 28 7.43 -9.11 5.15
CA VAL A 28 7.69 -8.45 6.43
C VAL A 28 6.40 -7.76 6.86
N THR A 29 5.68 -8.34 7.81
CA THR A 29 4.47 -7.73 8.36
C THR A 29 4.84 -6.43 9.06
N ALA A 30 4.24 -5.30 8.66
CA ALA A 30 4.45 -4.01 9.31
C ALA A 30 4.25 -4.12 10.84
N PRO A 31 4.91 -3.29 11.66
CA PRO A 31 4.73 -3.33 13.11
C PRO A 31 3.25 -3.25 13.50
N LEU A 32 2.80 -4.02 14.50
CA LEU A 32 1.38 -4.18 14.81
C LEU A 32 0.64 -2.86 15.09
N HIS A 33 1.32 -1.85 15.66
CA HIS A 33 0.73 -0.53 15.87
C HIS A 33 0.47 0.23 14.56
N GLU A 34 1.28 0.01 13.53
CA GLU A 34 1.05 0.57 12.20
C GLU A 34 -0.15 -0.08 11.51
N GLN A 35 -0.28 -1.40 11.62
CA GLN A 35 -1.45 -2.13 11.11
C GLN A 35 -2.75 -1.64 11.77
N ILE A 36 -2.73 -1.40 13.09
CA ILE A 36 -3.89 -0.88 13.84
C ILE A 36 -4.21 0.56 13.42
N LYS A 37 -3.20 1.42 13.30
CA LYS A 37 -3.33 2.79 12.81
C LYS A 37 -4.02 2.80 11.44
N GLU A 38 -3.56 1.96 10.53
CA GLU A 38 -4.13 1.80 9.19
C GLU A 38 -5.57 1.31 9.22
N ARG A 39 -5.87 0.32 10.06
CA ARG A 39 -7.22 -0.19 10.21
C ARG A 39 -8.19 0.89 10.67
N ILE A 40 -7.84 1.64 11.72
CA ILE A 40 -8.68 2.74 12.24
C ILE A 40 -8.84 3.85 11.21
N LEU A 41 -7.76 4.23 10.52
CA LEU A 41 -7.79 5.24 9.47
C LEU A 41 -8.68 4.82 8.31
N ARG A 42 -8.63 3.54 7.91
CA ARG A 42 -9.51 2.97 6.88
C ARG A 42 -10.98 3.10 7.30
N GLN A 43 -11.33 2.73 8.53
CA GLN A 43 -12.71 2.84 9.03
C GLN A 43 -13.23 4.29 9.02
N ILE A 44 -12.38 5.25 9.37
CA ILE A 44 -12.72 6.68 9.27
C ILE A 44 -13.02 7.06 7.82
N LEU A 45 -12.21 6.60 6.87
CA LEU A 45 -12.30 6.98 5.46
C LEU A 45 -13.42 6.28 4.70
N LEU A 46 -13.76 5.06 5.12
CA LEU A 46 -14.95 4.36 4.68
C LEU A 46 -16.25 5.01 5.20
N GLY A 47 -16.13 5.91 6.18
CA GLY A 47 -17.27 6.52 6.85
C GLY A 47 -17.91 5.64 7.91
N GLU A 48 -17.27 4.52 8.30
CA GLU A 48 -17.70 3.75 9.48
C GLU A 48 -17.57 4.58 10.75
N TRP A 49 -16.58 5.48 10.79
CA TRP A 49 -16.51 6.58 11.75
C TRP A 49 -16.46 7.91 11.01
N SER A 50 -17.53 8.69 11.14
CA SER A 50 -17.72 9.96 10.47
C SER A 50 -17.08 11.11 11.25
N GLU A 51 -16.93 12.26 10.58
CA GLU A 51 -16.50 13.49 11.25
C GLU A 51 -17.37 13.81 12.46
N GLY A 52 -16.73 14.09 13.60
CA GLY A 52 -17.42 14.40 14.84
C GLY A 52 -17.74 13.18 15.71
N ASP A 53 -17.61 11.96 15.18
CA ASP A 53 -17.81 10.75 15.96
C ASP A 53 -16.79 10.62 17.08
N VAL A 54 -17.25 10.12 18.22
CA VAL A 54 -16.41 9.81 19.37
C VAL A 54 -15.97 8.36 19.27
N LEU A 55 -14.66 8.14 19.13
CA LEU A 55 -14.10 6.80 19.10
C LEU A 55 -14.23 6.12 20.49
N PRO A 56 -14.39 4.78 20.52
CA PRO A 56 -14.36 4.03 21.77
C PRO A 56 -13.08 4.28 22.57
N PRO A 57 -13.11 4.12 23.91
CA PRO A 57 -11.92 4.22 24.74
C PRO A 57 -10.79 3.30 24.24
N GLU A 58 -9.55 3.74 24.39
CA GLU A 58 -8.37 2.97 23.95
C GLU A 58 -8.31 1.54 24.54
N THR A 59 -8.81 1.36 25.77
CA THR A 59 -8.93 0.04 26.42
C THR A 59 -9.95 -0.86 25.76
N GLU A 60 -11.06 -0.31 25.30
CA GLU A 60 -12.09 -1.04 24.56
C GLU A 60 -11.62 -1.37 23.15
N LEU A 61 -10.97 -0.42 22.46
CA LEU A 61 -10.32 -0.68 21.18
C LEU A 61 -9.29 -1.82 21.31
N ALA A 62 -8.49 -1.85 22.37
CA ALA A 62 -7.49 -2.91 22.58
C ALA A 62 -8.15 -4.29 22.66
N ARG A 63 -9.26 -4.38 23.40
CA ARG A 63 -10.05 -5.61 23.53
C ARG A 63 -10.67 -6.03 22.19
N THR A 64 -11.34 -5.11 21.50
CA THR A 64 -12.04 -5.40 20.23
C THR A 64 -11.08 -5.70 19.09
N MET A 65 -9.89 -5.09 19.09
CA MET A 65 -8.87 -5.31 18.07
C MET A 65 -7.91 -6.47 18.41
N GLY A 66 -8.00 -7.06 19.61
CA GLY A 66 -7.16 -8.19 20.01
C GLY A 66 -5.67 -7.86 20.17
N VAL A 67 -5.35 -6.63 20.59
CA VAL A 67 -3.95 -6.17 20.72
C VAL A 67 -3.68 -5.54 22.09
N SER A 68 -2.41 -5.38 22.44
CA SER A 68 -2.03 -4.73 23.70
C SER A 68 -2.50 -3.27 23.76
N TYR A 69 -2.81 -2.78 24.96
CA TYR A 69 -3.14 -1.37 25.18
C TYR A 69 -2.02 -0.43 24.70
N GLY A 70 -0.75 -0.81 24.89
CA GLY A 70 0.40 -0.03 24.40
C GLY A 70 0.42 0.11 22.88
N THR A 71 0.00 -0.93 22.15
CA THR A 71 -0.13 -0.94 20.69
C THR A 71 -1.22 0.03 20.24
N ILE A 72 -2.42 -0.02 20.83
CA ILE A 72 -3.50 0.94 20.55
C ILE A 72 -3.05 2.36 20.88
N ARG A 73 -2.48 2.58 22.06
CA ARG A 73 -2.07 3.91 22.50
C ARG A 73 -1.07 4.52 21.52
N ARG A 74 -0.08 3.75 21.06
CA ARG A 74 0.88 4.20 20.03
C ARG A 74 0.17 4.54 18.71
N ALA A 75 -0.71 3.68 18.21
CA ALA A 75 -1.49 3.93 17.00
C ALA A 75 -2.36 5.20 17.12
N MET A 76 -3.03 5.40 18.25
CA MET A 76 -3.88 6.56 18.52
C MET A 76 -3.08 7.85 18.69
N THR A 77 -1.89 7.79 19.28
CA THR A 77 -0.95 8.93 19.30
C THR A 77 -0.52 9.29 17.89
N ASP A 78 -0.19 8.31 17.05
CA ASP A 78 0.16 8.54 15.66
C ASP A 78 -1.02 9.15 14.89
N LEU A 79 -2.24 8.64 15.03
CA LEU A 79 -3.45 9.21 14.42
C LEU A 79 -3.74 10.64 14.89
N THR A 80 -3.46 10.94 16.16
CA THR A 80 -3.60 12.31 16.71
C THR A 80 -2.56 13.24 16.10
N ARG A 81 -1.30 12.81 15.99
CA ARG A 81 -0.21 13.57 15.37
C ARG A 81 -0.48 13.78 13.88
N LEU A 82 -0.99 12.73 13.24
CA LEU A 82 -1.44 12.79 11.86
C LEU A 82 -2.56 13.81 11.74
N GLY A 83 -3.45 13.94 12.73
CA GLY A 83 -4.55 14.88 12.76
C GLY A 83 -5.85 14.31 12.20
N ALA A 84 -5.96 12.98 12.09
CA ALA A 84 -7.18 12.27 11.71
C ALA A 84 -8.19 12.15 12.88
N ILE A 85 -7.68 12.30 14.10
CA ILE A 85 -8.45 12.33 15.34
C ILE A 85 -7.91 13.41 16.26
N GLN A 86 -8.75 13.93 17.14
CA GLN A 86 -8.39 14.92 18.15
C GLN A 86 -8.85 14.46 19.53
N ARG A 87 -7.93 14.51 20.50
CA ARG A 87 -8.28 14.27 21.90
C ARG A 87 -8.93 15.52 22.49
N ARG A 88 -10.18 15.40 22.94
CA ARG A 88 -10.93 16.48 23.59
C ARG A 88 -11.17 16.13 25.05
N ARG A 89 -10.88 17.10 25.93
CA ARG A 89 -11.09 16.94 27.37
C ARG A 89 -12.58 16.68 27.64
N ARG A 90 -12.89 15.65 28.44
CA ARG A 90 -14.25 15.18 28.80
C ARG A 90 -15.07 14.51 27.69
N THR A 91 -14.80 14.78 26.41
CA THR A 91 -15.53 14.16 25.29
C THR A 91 -14.88 12.85 24.83
N GLY A 92 -13.57 12.69 25.01
CA GLY A 92 -12.84 11.53 24.50
C GLY A 92 -12.09 11.86 23.21
N THR A 93 -11.85 10.86 22.37
CA THR A 93 -11.13 11.03 21.10
C THR A 93 -12.13 11.16 19.96
N VAL A 94 -12.08 12.27 19.23
CA VAL A 94 -13.06 12.62 18.21
C VAL A 94 -12.44 12.53 16.83
N VAL A 95 -13.14 11.95 15.86
CA VAL A 95 -12.72 11.94 14.46
C VAL A 95 -12.79 13.36 13.89
N THR A 96 -11.70 13.82 13.31
CA THR A 96 -11.64 15.12 12.65
C THR A 96 -11.91 14.94 11.16
N GLY A 97 -12.93 15.59 10.60
CA GLY A 97 -13.13 15.60 9.15
C GLY A 97 -12.18 16.56 8.42
N ARG A 98 -11.34 17.27 9.18
CA ARG A 98 -10.10 17.81 8.65
C ARG A 98 -9.17 16.66 8.34
N SER A 99 -9.14 16.29 7.06
CA SER A 99 -8.00 15.63 6.49
C SER A 99 -6.77 16.50 6.74
N PRO A 100 -5.79 16.02 7.50
CA PRO A 100 -4.46 16.56 7.43
C PRO A 100 -3.97 16.25 6.02
N HIS A 101 -3.75 17.28 5.21
CA HIS A 101 -3.32 17.13 3.82
C HIS A 101 -2.08 16.21 3.66
N HIS A 102 -1.29 16.02 4.71
CA HIS A 102 -0.18 15.04 4.72
C HIS A 102 -0.60 13.58 4.97
N THR A 103 -1.68 13.33 5.71
CA THR A 103 -2.14 11.99 6.12
C THR A 103 -3.03 11.32 5.08
N LEU A 104 -3.95 12.05 4.45
CA LEU A 104 -4.68 11.51 3.28
C LEU A 104 -3.71 11.17 2.16
N ASN A 105 -2.68 11.99 1.95
CA ASN A 105 -1.67 11.68 0.95
C ASN A 105 -0.91 10.39 1.26
N GLN A 106 -0.64 10.06 2.52
CA GLN A 106 0.03 8.81 2.91
C GLN A 106 -0.92 7.60 2.89
N PHE A 107 -2.22 7.81 3.09
CA PHE A 107 -3.25 6.77 2.98
C PHE A 107 -3.60 6.44 1.52
N TYR A 108 -3.78 7.45 0.68
CA TYR A 108 -4.04 7.28 -0.75
C TYR A 108 -2.78 6.98 -1.57
N ARG A 109 -1.61 7.02 -0.94
CA ARG A 109 -0.44 6.29 -1.42
C ARG A 109 -0.71 4.82 -1.21
N TYR A 110 -1.34 4.25 -2.21
CA TYR A 110 -1.82 2.90 -2.19
C TYR A 110 -0.66 1.89 -2.05
N TYR A 111 0.37 2.01 -2.88
CA TYR A 111 1.59 1.22 -2.72
C TYR A 111 2.49 1.79 -1.62
N ARG A 112 2.28 1.25 -0.41
CA ARG A 112 3.14 1.46 0.74
C ARG A 112 4.27 0.44 0.68
N LEU A 113 5.33 0.79 -0.03
CA LEU A 113 6.55 -0.02 -0.03
C LEU A 113 7.22 0.08 1.34
N HIS A 114 7.73 -1.06 1.82
CA HIS A 114 8.52 -1.13 3.03
C HIS A 114 9.94 -1.57 2.68
N SER A 115 10.93 -1.02 3.37
CA SER A 115 12.30 -1.54 3.33
C SER A 115 12.37 -2.91 3.99
N ALA A 116 13.49 -3.61 3.82
CA ALA A 116 13.71 -4.94 4.38
C ALA A 116 13.57 -5.01 5.92
N ASP A 117 13.81 -3.90 6.61
CA ASP A 117 13.63 -3.75 8.07
C ASP A 117 12.18 -3.38 8.47
N GLY A 118 11.24 -3.40 7.52
CA GLY A 118 9.82 -3.18 7.75
C GLY A 118 9.41 -1.71 7.86
N ARG A 119 10.32 -0.76 7.62
CA ARG A 119 9.98 0.68 7.67
C ARG A 119 9.31 1.11 6.39
N LEU A 120 8.27 1.95 6.50
CA LEU A 120 7.65 2.57 5.35
C LEU A 120 8.67 3.44 4.61
N VAL A 121 8.82 3.22 3.30
CA VAL A 121 9.70 4.04 2.45
C VAL A 121 8.90 5.09 1.69
N ASN A 122 9.54 6.23 1.45
CA ASN A 122 9.01 7.25 0.56
C ASN A 122 9.27 6.84 -0.88
N THR A 123 8.21 6.85 -1.69
CA THR A 123 8.30 6.59 -3.12
C THR A 123 7.74 7.77 -3.90
N GLU A 124 8.26 7.96 -5.09
CA GLU A 124 7.83 8.98 -6.04
C GLU A 124 7.17 8.30 -7.22
N ALA A 125 6.00 8.77 -7.64
CA ALA A 125 5.31 8.24 -8.81
C ALA A 125 5.41 9.26 -9.94
N ARG A 126 5.84 8.80 -11.12
CA ARG A 126 5.89 9.59 -12.35
C ARG A 126 4.98 8.94 -13.37
N THR A 127 3.96 9.67 -13.81
CA THR A 127 3.13 9.23 -14.94
C THR A 127 3.94 9.30 -16.22
N ILE A 128 3.97 8.21 -16.98
CA ILE A 128 4.67 8.11 -18.26
C ILE A 128 3.70 8.05 -19.45
N SER A 129 2.48 7.57 -19.22
CA SER A 129 1.41 7.62 -20.20
C SER A 129 0.07 7.87 -19.51
N ALA A 130 -0.80 8.60 -20.19
CA ALA A 130 -2.21 8.72 -19.89
C ALA A 130 -2.96 8.78 -21.22
N SER A 131 -4.17 8.22 -21.27
CA SER A 131 -5.06 8.33 -22.44
C SER A 131 -6.47 7.86 -22.11
N HIS A 132 -7.44 8.28 -22.91
CA HIS A 132 -8.77 7.68 -22.96
C HIS A 132 -8.85 6.69 -24.11
N ARG A 133 -9.41 5.51 -23.85
CA ARG A 133 -9.62 4.50 -24.88
C ARG A 133 -10.77 3.56 -24.51
N PRO A 134 -11.30 2.79 -25.48
CA PRO A 134 -12.15 1.66 -25.19
C PRO A 134 -11.46 0.67 -24.24
N ALA A 135 -12.22 0.14 -23.27
CA ALA A 135 -11.78 -0.93 -22.40
C ALA A 135 -11.48 -2.20 -23.22
N THR A 136 -10.39 -2.87 -22.89
CA THR A 136 -10.13 -4.24 -23.34
C THR A 136 -11.20 -5.18 -22.79
N ALA A 137 -11.30 -6.39 -23.35
CA ALA A 137 -12.25 -7.39 -22.88
C ALA A 137 -12.01 -7.75 -21.39
N GLU A 138 -10.75 -7.87 -20.99
CA GLU A 138 -10.37 -8.16 -19.60
C GLU A 138 -10.72 -7.01 -18.65
N GLU A 139 -10.41 -5.76 -19.03
CA GLU A 139 -10.79 -4.59 -18.24
C GLU A 139 -12.32 -4.47 -18.10
N ALA A 140 -13.07 -4.71 -19.18
CA ALA A 140 -14.52 -4.65 -19.15
C ALA A 140 -15.13 -5.68 -18.18
N GLU A 141 -14.61 -6.91 -18.20
CA GLU A 141 -15.00 -7.98 -17.27
C GLU A 141 -14.65 -7.62 -15.83
N ARG A 142 -13.40 -7.23 -15.56
CA ARG A 142 -12.91 -6.89 -14.21
C ARG A 142 -13.66 -5.69 -13.62
N LEU A 143 -13.85 -4.64 -14.40
CA LEU A 143 -14.53 -3.41 -13.96
C LEU A 143 -16.06 -3.53 -13.93
N GLY A 144 -16.62 -4.62 -14.47
CA GLY A 144 -18.07 -4.82 -14.56
C GLY A 144 -18.76 -3.78 -15.44
N ILE A 145 -18.13 -3.40 -16.55
CA ILE A 145 -18.63 -2.40 -17.51
C ILE A 145 -18.92 -3.04 -18.88
N PRO A 146 -19.76 -2.41 -19.73
CA PRO A 146 -20.01 -2.91 -21.08
C PRO A 146 -18.73 -3.00 -21.91
N THR A 147 -18.62 -4.01 -22.78
CA THR A 147 -17.54 -4.11 -23.77
C THR A 147 -17.48 -2.86 -24.65
N GLY A 148 -16.28 -2.29 -24.81
CA GLY A 148 -16.08 -1.06 -25.56
C GLY A 148 -16.48 0.22 -24.84
N ALA A 149 -16.88 0.15 -23.56
CA ALA A 149 -17.02 1.34 -22.73
C ALA A 149 -15.67 2.04 -22.56
N GLU A 150 -15.68 3.37 -22.53
CA GLU A 150 -14.45 4.16 -22.40
C GLU A 150 -13.87 4.11 -20.98
N VAL A 151 -12.55 3.98 -20.92
CA VAL A 151 -11.75 4.04 -19.69
C VAL A 151 -10.66 5.09 -19.84
N ALA A 152 -10.40 5.82 -18.77
CA ALA A 152 -9.14 6.52 -18.61
C ALA A 152 -8.07 5.53 -18.18
N THR A 153 -6.90 5.63 -18.79
CA THR A 153 -5.77 4.75 -18.52
C THR A 153 -4.56 5.56 -18.15
N ILE A 154 -3.81 5.06 -17.18
CA ILE A 154 -2.56 5.65 -16.70
C ILE A 154 -1.52 4.54 -16.57
N GLU A 155 -0.30 4.82 -17.02
CA GLU A 155 0.89 4.06 -16.67
C GLU A 155 1.87 4.95 -15.89
N ARG A 156 2.38 4.44 -14.77
CA ARG A 156 3.35 5.17 -13.93
C ARG A 156 4.56 4.31 -13.61
N LEU A 157 5.69 4.98 -13.46
CA LEU A 157 6.85 4.41 -12.81
C LEU A 157 6.91 4.92 -11.37
N ARG A 158 7.12 3.99 -10.45
CA ARG A 158 7.36 4.28 -9.04
C ARG A 158 8.84 4.16 -8.74
N PHE A 159 9.40 5.21 -8.16
CA PHE A 159 10.80 5.32 -7.81
C PHE A 159 11.01 5.16 -6.31
N TYR A 160 12.05 4.41 -5.95
CA TYR A 160 12.61 4.34 -4.61
C TYR A 160 14.12 4.63 -4.71
N GLU A 161 14.61 5.58 -3.92
CA GLU A 161 16.01 6.04 -3.96
C GLU A 161 16.50 6.37 -5.38
N GLY A 162 15.63 6.97 -6.19
CA GLY A 162 15.93 7.39 -7.56
C GLY A 162 15.90 6.27 -8.61
N ARG A 163 15.60 5.01 -8.23
CA ARG A 163 15.49 3.88 -9.16
C ARG A 163 14.04 3.46 -9.37
N PRO A 164 13.61 3.13 -10.61
CA PRO A 164 12.28 2.59 -10.84
C PRO A 164 12.18 1.18 -10.24
N VAL A 165 11.18 0.96 -9.39
CA VAL A 165 10.97 -0.30 -8.67
C VAL A 165 9.62 -0.95 -8.96
N MET A 166 8.72 -0.24 -9.64
CA MET A 166 7.36 -0.72 -9.91
C MET A 166 6.74 0.05 -11.08
N ILE A 167 5.92 -0.66 -11.86
CA ILE A 167 5.10 -0.12 -12.95
C ILE A 167 3.64 -0.21 -12.50
N ASP A 168 2.97 0.94 -12.36
CA ASP A 168 1.55 1.01 -12.03
C ASP A 168 0.75 1.12 -13.33
N ARG A 169 -0.19 0.21 -13.60
CA ARG A 169 -1.14 0.30 -14.71
C ARG A 169 -2.55 0.40 -14.16
N ILE A 170 -3.25 1.48 -14.50
CA ILE A 170 -4.51 1.85 -13.88
C ILE A 170 -5.54 2.13 -14.97
N ALA A 171 -6.71 1.51 -14.85
CA ALA A 171 -7.87 1.76 -15.71
C ALA A 171 -9.06 2.21 -14.85
N ILE A 172 -9.68 3.34 -15.21
CA ILE A 172 -10.81 3.93 -14.51
C ILE A 172 -11.96 4.12 -15.50
N PRO A 173 -13.17 3.59 -15.25
CA PRO A 173 -14.31 3.84 -16.10
C PRO A 173 -14.63 5.34 -16.20
N LEU A 174 -14.63 5.91 -17.41
CA LEU A 174 -14.99 7.32 -17.61
C LEU A 174 -16.44 7.62 -17.25
N SER A 175 -17.30 6.59 -17.24
CA SER A 175 -18.67 6.71 -16.71
C SER A 175 -18.73 7.08 -15.22
N ARG A 176 -17.65 6.86 -14.47
CA ARG A 176 -17.51 7.20 -13.04
C ARG A 176 -16.68 8.45 -12.81
N ALA A 177 -15.68 8.69 -13.67
CA ALA A 177 -14.80 9.85 -13.61
C ALA A 177 -14.65 10.50 -15.01
N PRO A 178 -15.66 11.26 -15.49
CA PRO A 178 -15.71 11.71 -16.88
C PRO A 178 -14.63 12.73 -17.27
N ASP A 179 -14.09 13.48 -16.31
CA ASP A 179 -13.04 14.49 -16.48
C ASP A 179 -11.67 13.99 -16.00
N PHE A 180 -11.51 12.68 -15.85
CA PHE A 180 -10.23 12.10 -15.50
C PHE A 180 -9.18 12.46 -16.58
N PRO A 181 -8.00 13.00 -16.23
CA PRO A 181 -7.04 13.49 -17.22
C PRO A 181 -6.57 12.43 -18.23
N ASP A 182 -6.39 12.84 -19.49
CA ASP A 182 -5.92 12.02 -20.60
C ASP A 182 -4.47 12.32 -21.02
N VAL A 183 -3.79 13.26 -20.34
CA VAL A 183 -2.38 13.58 -20.56
C VAL A 183 -1.55 13.35 -19.28
N PRO A 184 -0.29 12.87 -19.40
CA PRO A 184 0.54 12.52 -18.24
C PRO A 184 0.76 13.65 -17.24
N GLU A 185 0.87 14.89 -17.72
CA GLU A 185 1.19 16.08 -16.92
C GLU A 185 0.07 16.44 -15.94
N ASP A 186 -1.18 16.21 -16.34
CA ASP A 186 -2.37 16.54 -15.55
C ASP A 186 -2.81 15.37 -14.66
N ALA A 187 -2.24 14.19 -14.85
CA ALA A 187 -2.61 12.99 -14.13
C ALA A 187 -2.40 13.14 -12.61
N PRO A 188 -3.42 12.87 -11.77
CA PRO A 188 -3.35 13.18 -10.34
C PRO A 188 -2.37 12.28 -9.60
N HIS A 189 -1.38 12.85 -8.91
CA HIS A 189 -0.39 12.08 -8.15
C HIS A 189 -1.01 11.12 -7.12
N LEU A 190 -2.20 11.42 -6.61
CA LEU A 190 -2.95 10.62 -5.64
C LEU A 190 -4.34 10.32 -6.19
N ILE A 191 -4.46 9.26 -6.99
CA ILE A 191 -5.68 8.95 -7.74
C ILE A 191 -6.89 8.79 -6.84
N TYR A 192 -6.80 7.99 -5.78
CA TYR A 192 -7.94 7.77 -4.87
C TYR A 192 -8.38 9.04 -4.13
N LYS A 193 -7.44 9.92 -3.82
CA LYS A 193 -7.75 11.24 -3.24
C LYS A 193 -8.53 12.07 -4.25
N TRP A 194 -8.01 12.13 -5.47
CA TRP A 194 -8.63 12.88 -6.56
C TRP A 194 -10.04 12.38 -6.84
N LEU A 195 -10.23 11.06 -6.93
CA LEU A 195 -11.54 10.42 -7.14
C LEU A 195 -12.53 10.75 -6.00
N LEU A 196 -12.07 10.79 -4.75
CA LEU A 196 -12.92 11.22 -3.64
C LEU A 196 -13.28 12.71 -3.75
N GLU A 197 -12.30 13.58 -4.00
CA GLU A 197 -12.50 15.03 -3.99
C GLU A 197 -13.31 15.53 -5.19
N HIS A 198 -13.19 14.90 -6.35
CA HIS A 198 -13.83 15.34 -7.61
C HIS A 198 -15.12 14.58 -7.92
N HIS A 199 -15.26 13.35 -7.45
CA HIS A 199 -16.40 12.48 -7.79
C HIS A 199 -17.08 11.80 -6.60
N GLU A 200 -16.68 12.13 -5.37
CA GLU A 200 -17.19 11.50 -4.15
C GLU A 200 -17.01 9.96 -4.14
N LEU A 201 -16.13 9.44 -5.00
CA LEU A 201 -15.87 8.01 -5.13
C LEU A 201 -14.96 7.55 -3.98
N ARG A 202 -15.53 6.71 -3.12
CA ARG A 202 -14.83 6.14 -1.97
C ARG A 202 -14.33 4.75 -2.30
N LEU A 203 -13.05 4.51 -1.98
CA LEU A 203 -12.47 3.18 -2.02
C LEU A 203 -13.02 2.35 -0.87
N VAL A 204 -13.97 1.45 -1.14
CA VAL A 204 -14.64 0.65 -0.11
C VAL A 204 -13.96 -0.68 0.19
N ALA A 205 -13.45 -1.31 -0.85
CA ALA A 205 -12.72 -2.56 -0.78
C ALA A 205 -11.73 -2.61 -1.94
N VAL A 206 -10.71 -3.42 -1.76
CA VAL A 206 -9.76 -3.78 -2.81
C VAL A 206 -9.62 -5.28 -2.75
N ARG A 207 -9.76 -5.95 -3.89
CA ARG A 207 -9.40 -7.36 -4.01
C ARG A 207 -8.07 -7.44 -4.75
N GLU A 208 -7.06 -7.92 -4.05
CA GLU A 208 -5.74 -8.09 -4.59
C GLU A 208 -5.49 -9.56 -4.94
N ARG A 209 -4.87 -9.80 -6.08
CA ARG A 209 -4.29 -11.08 -6.46
C ARG A 209 -2.81 -10.88 -6.75
N VAL A 210 -1.98 -11.60 -6.00
CA VAL A 210 -0.53 -11.57 -6.18
C VAL A 210 -0.09 -12.77 -7.00
N THR A 211 0.66 -12.52 -8.07
CA THR A 211 1.26 -13.57 -8.92
C THR A 211 2.72 -13.24 -9.23
N ALA A 212 3.46 -14.20 -9.77
CA ALA A 212 4.83 -13.99 -10.21
C ALA A 212 5.00 -14.45 -11.65
N ARG A 213 5.74 -13.68 -12.44
CA ARG A 213 6.07 -13.99 -13.84
C ARG A 213 7.49 -13.55 -14.18
N LEU A 214 7.99 -13.99 -15.34
CA LEU A 214 9.22 -13.42 -15.89
C LEU A 214 8.96 -12.02 -16.45
N ALA A 215 9.90 -11.11 -16.21
CA ALA A 215 9.90 -9.76 -16.78
C ALA A 215 10.03 -9.86 -18.30
N SER A 216 9.16 -9.15 -19.01
CA SER A 216 9.29 -8.93 -20.45
C SER A 216 10.46 -7.97 -20.73
N ARG A 217 10.86 -7.88 -21.99
CA ARG A 217 11.87 -6.90 -22.42
C ARG A 217 11.43 -5.47 -22.11
N GLU A 218 10.13 -5.18 -22.29
CA GLU A 218 9.56 -3.85 -21.99
C GLU A 218 9.64 -3.54 -20.50
N ASP A 219 9.25 -4.49 -19.63
CA ASP A 219 9.34 -4.26 -18.17
C ASP A 219 10.78 -3.96 -17.75
N LYS A 220 11.76 -4.70 -18.28
CA LYS A 220 13.19 -4.48 -17.96
C LYS A 220 13.67 -3.10 -18.42
N LEU A 221 13.25 -2.65 -19.60
CA LEU A 221 13.57 -1.31 -20.09
C LEU A 221 12.96 -0.22 -19.18
N LEU A 222 11.69 -0.38 -18.80
CA LEU A 222 10.99 0.55 -17.91
C LEU A 222 11.56 0.57 -16.49
N LEU A 223 12.01 -0.58 -15.99
CA LEU A 223 12.61 -0.75 -14.67
C LEU A 223 14.14 -0.57 -14.67
N GLU A 224 14.73 -0.10 -15.79
CA GLU A 224 16.18 0.12 -15.92
C GLU A 224 17.02 -1.10 -15.51
N CYS A 225 16.50 -2.31 -15.79
CA CYS A 225 17.15 -3.59 -15.51
C CYS A 225 17.90 -4.11 -16.74
N ASP A 226 18.87 -5.00 -16.51
CA ASP A 226 19.61 -5.64 -17.59
C ASP A 226 18.65 -6.48 -18.47
N PRO A 227 18.55 -6.19 -19.79
CA PRO A 227 17.64 -6.91 -20.68
C PRO A 227 17.95 -8.40 -20.81
N ASP A 228 19.20 -8.82 -20.58
CA ASP A 228 19.69 -10.18 -20.80
C ASP A 228 19.61 -11.04 -19.53
N GLU A 229 19.49 -10.44 -18.34
CA GLU A 229 19.36 -11.19 -17.08
C GLU A 229 17.93 -11.65 -16.81
N PRO A 230 17.70 -12.90 -16.37
CA PRO A 230 16.36 -13.35 -15.98
C PRO A 230 15.90 -12.61 -14.72
N LEU A 231 14.79 -11.88 -14.85
CA LEU A 231 14.17 -11.13 -13.76
C LEU A 231 12.75 -11.65 -13.52
N ALA A 232 12.41 -11.95 -12.27
CA ALA A 232 11.05 -12.25 -11.87
C ALA A 232 10.36 -10.95 -11.41
N LEU A 233 9.13 -10.73 -11.84
CA LEU A 233 8.26 -9.67 -11.37
C LEU A 233 7.12 -10.24 -10.55
N LEU A 234 6.78 -9.51 -9.50
CA LEU A 234 5.56 -9.71 -8.75
C LEU A 234 4.48 -8.83 -9.38
N ASP A 235 3.46 -9.45 -9.97
CA ASP A 235 2.27 -8.72 -10.43
C ASP A 235 1.23 -8.70 -9.31
N ILE A 236 0.69 -7.52 -9.05
CA ILE A 236 -0.40 -7.30 -8.11
C ILE A 236 -1.60 -6.80 -8.92
N ASP A 237 -2.55 -7.70 -9.11
CA ASP A 237 -3.79 -7.44 -9.83
C ASP A 237 -4.90 -7.01 -8.89
N GLU A 238 -5.56 -5.91 -9.22
CA GLU A 238 -6.53 -5.27 -8.33
C GLU A 238 -7.85 -4.99 -9.05
N VAL A 239 -8.95 -5.16 -8.31
CA VAL A 239 -10.32 -4.82 -8.71
C VAL A 239 -11.11 -4.34 -7.49
#